data_AF-A0A2S6NLS5-F1
#
_entry.id   AF-A0A2S6NLS5-F1
#
_cell.length_a   1.000
_cell.length_b   1.000
_cell.length_c   1.000
_cell.angle_alpha   90.00
_cell.angle_beta   90.00
_cell.angle_gamma   90.00
#
_symmetry.space_group_name_H-M   'P 1'
#
loop_
_entity.id
_entity.type
_entity.pdbx_description
1 polymer ?
#
loop_
_entity_poly.entity_id
_entity_poly.type
_entity_poly.pdbx_seq_one_letter_code
_entity_poly.pdbx_strand_id
1 'polypeptide(L)'
;MSSLRALLIVLLLLASGLWLGMLDQKVAAQQTHDPAPMEVTTDTPEYCVYLQDRLHTLEVAAVAPPPHEVTDLSAEGRRMCNHGQTRGGIMRLRRALLILRHDDPPASR
;
A
#
# COMPACT_ATOMS: atom_id res chain seq x y z
N MET A 1 25.23 -52.63 -31.07
CA MET A 1 24.11 -51.72 -30.71
C MET A 1 24.33 -50.96 -29.39
N SER A 2 25.38 -51.28 -28.61
CA SER A 2 25.82 -50.51 -27.42
C SER A 2 26.17 -49.05 -27.71
N SER A 3 26.50 -48.72 -28.97
CA SER A 3 26.88 -47.38 -29.40
C SER A 3 25.73 -46.36 -29.36
N LEU A 4 24.47 -46.79 -29.56
CA LEU A 4 23.30 -45.91 -29.44
C LEU A 4 23.02 -45.52 -27.99
N ARG A 5 23.31 -46.41 -27.03
CA ARG A 5 23.13 -46.15 -25.59
C ARG A 5 24.18 -45.16 -25.07
N ALA A 6 25.41 -45.27 -25.55
CA ALA A 6 26.49 -44.34 -25.21
C ALA A 6 26.19 -42.92 -25.72
N LEU A 7 25.65 -42.78 -26.93
CA LEU A 7 25.29 -41.48 -27.51
C LEU A 7 24.14 -40.81 -26.77
N LEU A 8 23.14 -41.58 -26.34
CA LEU A 8 22.05 -41.11 -25.47
C LEU A 8 22.54 -40.62 -24.10
N ILE A 9 23.50 -41.33 -23.49
CA ILE A 9 24.07 -40.95 -22.18
C ILE A 9 24.88 -39.64 -22.29
N VAL A 10 25.66 -39.46 -23.36
CA VAL A 10 26.42 -38.22 -23.59
C VAL A 10 25.48 -37.03 -23.84
N LEU A 11 24.38 -37.24 -24.58
CA LEU A 11 23.38 -36.19 -24.82
C LEU A 11 22.63 -35.79 -23.53
N LEU A 12 22.33 -36.76 -22.66
CA LEU A 12 21.71 -36.53 -21.35
C LEU A 12 22.66 -35.82 -20.36
N LEU A 13 23.97 -36.07 -20.44
CA LEU A 13 24.98 -35.40 -19.61
C LEU A 13 25.23 -33.95 -20.05
N LEU A 14 25.17 -33.66 -21.35
CA LEU A 14 25.27 -32.27 -21.86
C LEU A 14 24.03 -31.43 -21.52
N ALA A 15 22.84 -32.04 -21.49
CA ALA A 15 21.62 -31.37 -21.05
C ALA A 15 21.59 -31.06 -19.54
N SER A 16 22.26 -31.88 -18.72
CA SER A 16 22.30 -31.72 -17.26
C SER A 16 23.46 -30.85 -16.75
N GLY A 17 24.54 -30.68 -17.53
CA GLY A 17 25.69 -29.82 -17.18
C GLY A 17 25.44 -28.31 -17.24
N LEU A 18 24.37 -27.84 -17.90
CA LEU A 18 24.03 -26.41 -17.96
C LEU A 18 23.19 -25.90 -16.78
N TRP A 19 22.75 -26.79 -15.88
CA TRP A 19 21.88 -26.40 -14.76
C TRP A 19 22.59 -26.33 -13.39
N LEU A 20 23.88 -26.68 -13.30
CA LEU A 20 24.58 -26.83 -12.01
C LEU A 20 25.74 -25.84 -11.73
N GLY A 21 25.88 -24.78 -12.52
CA GLY A 21 27.00 -23.82 -12.42
C GLY A 21 26.65 -22.39 -12.00
N MET A 22 25.36 -22.06 -11.88
CA MET A 22 24.91 -20.74 -11.41
C MET A 22 24.05 -20.89 -10.14
N LEU A 23 24.55 -21.70 -9.20
CA LEU A 23 24.17 -21.50 -7.80
C LEU A 23 24.68 -20.12 -7.36
N ASP A 24 23.75 -19.18 -7.39
CA ASP A 24 23.25 -18.63 -6.15
C ASP A 24 24.29 -17.91 -5.29
N GLN A 25 25.02 -16.96 -5.89
CA GLN A 25 25.55 -15.85 -5.11
C GLN A 25 24.51 -14.72 -5.08
N LYS A 26 23.33 -15.04 -4.53
CA LYS A 26 22.57 -14.00 -3.85
C LYS A 26 23.40 -13.66 -2.62
N VAL A 27 24.28 -12.68 -2.75
CA VAL A 27 24.77 -11.91 -1.61
C VAL A 27 23.53 -11.58 -0.83
N ALA A 28 23.33 -12.27 0.30
CA ALA A 28 22.39 -11.87 1.31
C ALA A 28 22.87 -10.50 1.74
N ALA A 29 22.35 -9.46 1.08
CA ALA A 29 22.20 -8.17 1.70
C ALA A 29 21.43 -8.49 2.96
N GLN A 30 22.18 -8.58 4.07
CA GLN A 30 21.65 -8.60 5.40
C GLN A 30 20.98 -7.24 5.53
N GLN A 31 19.73 -7.18 5.05
CA GLN A 31 18.83 -6.08 5.31
C GLN A 31 18.68 -6.12 6.83
N THR A 32 19.54 -5.37 7.51
CA THR A 32 19.19 -4.80 8.79
C THR A 32 17.89 -4.08 8.52
N HIS A 33 16.79 -4.77 8.79
CA HIS A 33 15.47 -4.19 8.82
C HIS A 33 15.53 -3.29 10.05
N ASP A 34 16.14 -2.10 9.87
CA ASP A 34 15.89 -1.00 10.77
C ASP A 34 14.37 -0.95 10.87
N PRO A 35 13.80 -1.12 12.07
CA PRO A 35 12.36 -1.04 12.21
C PRO A 35 11.96 0.27 11.56
N ALA A 36 11.14 0.17 10.50
CA ALA A 36 10.66 1.33 9.77
C ALA A 36 10.21 2.35 10.83
N PRO A 37 10.64 3.63 10.74
CA PRO A 37 10.38 4.62 11.76
C PRO A 37 8.95 4.47 12.25
N MET A 38 8.76 4.15 13.53
CA MET A 38 7.44 3.94 14.09
C MET A 38 6.70 5.26 13.88
N GLU A 39 5.79 5.30 12.90
CA GLU A 39 4.98 6.47 12.64
C GLU A 39 4.06 6.60 13.85
N VAL A 40 4.44 7.50 14.76
CA VAL A 40 3.60 7.86 15.90
C VAL A 40 2.40 8.60 15.30
N THR A 41 1.35 7.85 14.98
CA THR A 41 0.06 8.44 14.63
C THR A 41 -0.49 9.00 15.92
N THR A 42 -0.41 10.31 16.10
CA THR A 42 -0.99 10.97 17.26
C THR A 42 -2.50 10.88 17.13
N ASP A 43 -3.07 9.80 17.66
CA ASP A 43 -4.51 9.57 17.68
C ASP A 43 -5.14 10.41 18.79
N THR A 44 -5.23 11.73 18.56
CA THR A 44 -5.84 12.65 19.52
C THR A 44 -7.24 13.09 19.05
N PRO A 45 -8.15 13.38 20.00
CA PRO A 45 -9.46 13.93 19.66
C PRO A 45 -9.36 15.22 18.82
N GLU A 46 -8.40 16.08 19.15
CA GLU A 46 -8.15 17.36 18.46
C GLU A 46 -7.74 17.11 17.01
N TYR A 47 -6.90 16.11 16.76
CA TYR A 47 -6.52 15.75 15.41
C TYR A 47 -7.70 15.19 14.62
N CYS A 48 -8.63 14.47 15.26
CA CYS A 48 -9.83 14.06 14.56
C CYS A 48 -10.74 15.24 14.20
N VAL A 49 -10.91 16.23 15.08
CA VAL A 49 -11.65 17.47 14.76
C VAL A 49 -11.02 18.17 13.56
N TYR A 50 -9.68 18.32 13.56
CA TYR A 50 -8.95 18.89 12.44
C TYR A 50 -9.23 18.17 11.11
N LEU A 51 -9.26 16.83 11.10
CA LEU A 51 -9.56 16.07 9.88
C LEU A 51 -11.01 16.29 9.40
N GLN A 52 -11.97 16.38 10.33
CA GLN A 52 -13.37 16.64 10.00
C GLN A 52 -13.55 18.03 9.36
N ASP A 53 -12.90 19.05 9.92
CA ASP A 53 -12.93 20.42 9.38
C ASP A 53 -12.26 20.49 8.01
N ARG A 54 -11.14 19.79 7.85
CA ARG A 54 -10.45 19.72 6.56
C ARG A 54 -11.30 19.06 5.49
N LEU A 55 -11.99 17.98 5.83
CA LEU A 55 -12.87 17.29 4.90
C LEU A 55 -14.05 18.18 4.51
N HIS A 56 -14.69 18.82 5.49
CA HIS A 56 -15.80 19.75 5.26
C HIS A 56 -15.40 20.90 4.32
N THR A 57 -14.19 21.44 4.50
CA THR A 57 -13.65 22.50 3.61
C THR A 57 -13.57 22.03 2.15
N LEU A 58 -13.13 20.79 1.91
CA LEU A 58 -13.04 20.23 0.56
C LEU A 58 -14.42 19.93 -0.02
N GLU A 59 -15.33 19.36 0.78
CA GLU A 59 -16.71 19.07 0.37
C GLU A 59 -17.47 20.35 -0.04
N VAL A 60 -17.30 21.45 0.69
CA VAL A 60 -17.91 22.75 0.36
C VAL A 60 -17.28 23.39 -0.87
N ALA A 61 -15.98 23.16 -1.12
CA ALA A 61 -15.29 23.68 -2.29
C ALA A 61 -15.54 22.86 -3.57
N ALA A 62 -16.06 21.63 -3.44
CA ALA A 62 -16.25 20.73 -4.57
C ALA A 62 -17.37 21.21 -5.50
N VAL A 63 -17.11 21.19 -6.81
CA VAL A 63 -18.09 21.56 -7.85
C VAL A 63 -19.14 20.47 -8.07
N ALA A 64 -18.77 19.23 -7.78
CA ALA A 64 -19.63 18.06 -7.89
C ALA A 64 -19.76 17.36 -6.53
N PRO A 65 -20.86 16.61 -6.30
CA PRO A 65 -20.99 15.79 -5.11
C PRO A 65 -19.82 14.80 -4.96
N PRO A 66 -19.35 14.55 -3.73
CA PRO A 66 -18.29 13.58 -3.50
C PRO A 66 -18.75 12.16 -3.84
N PRO A 67 -17.83 11.24 -4.18
CA PRO A 67 -18.16 9.83 -4.38
C PRO A 67 -18.86 9.21 -3.15
N HIS A 68 -19.68 8.18 -3.37
CA HIS A 68 -20.34 7.45 -2.28
C HIS A 68 -19.36 6.90 -1.25
N GLU A 69 -18.20 6.37 -1.67
CA GLU A 69 -17.15 5.89 -0.76
C GLU A 69 -16.67 6.99 0.20
N VAL A 70 -16.48 8.22 -0.31
CA VAL A 70 -16.08 9.37 0.52
C VAL A 70 -17.17 9.68 1.54
N THR A 71 -18.43 9.68 1.12
CA THR A 71 -19.59 9.97 1.98
C THR A 71 -19.72 8.94 3.11
N ASP A 72 -19.55 7.66 2.81
CA ASP A 72 -19.65 6.60 3.80
C ASP A 72 -18.49 6.63 4.81
N LEU A 73 -17.27 6.81 4.29
CA LEU A 73 -16.07 6.93 5.12
C LEU A 73 -16.12 8.17 6.02
N SER A 74 -16.61 9.30 5.50
CA SER A 74 -16.72 10.54 6.27
C SER A 74 -17.76 10.44 7.37
N ALA A 75 -18.95 9.91 7.05
CA ALA A 75 -20.02 9.71 8.02
C ALA A 75 -19.60 8.75 9.13
N GLU A 76 -19.01 7.61 8.79
CA GLU A 76 -18.53 6.65 9.79
C GLU A 76 -17.36 7.22 10.59
N GLY A 77 -16.41 7.88 9.93
CA GLY A 77 -15.27 8.52 10.60
C GLY A 77 -15.70 9.56 11.65
N ARG A 78 -16.67 10.42 11.29
CA ARG A 78 -17.29 11.39 12.20
C ARG A 78 -17.95 10.72 13.39
N ARG A 79 -18.79 9.69 13.16
CA ARG A 79 -19.43 8.93 14.24
C ARG A 79 -18.40 8.35 15.21
N MET A 80 -17.38 7.68 14.68
CA MET A 80 -16.32 7.07 15.49
C MET A 80 -15.61 8.09 16.38
N CYS A 81 -15.25 9.26 15.84
CA CYS A 81 -14.61 10.29 16.63
C CYS A 81 -15.54 10.89 17.70
N ASN A 82 -16.81 11.10 17.38
CA ASN A 82 -17.80 11.57 18.36
C ASN A 82 -18.00 10.57 19.52
N HIS A 83 -17.75 9.28 19.28
CA HIS A 83 -17.82 8.22 20.28
C HIS A 83 -16.47 7.87 20.93
N GLY A 84 -15.42 8.66 20.70
CA GLY A 84 -14.09 8.42 21.28
C GLY A 84 -13.31 7.26 20.65
N GLN A 85 -13.78 6.70 19.53
CA GLN A 85 -13.06 5.71 18.74
C GLN A 85 -12.04 6.39 17.80
N THR A 86 -11.16 7.20 18.40
CA THR A 86 -10.32 8.19 17.74
C THR A 86 -9.49 7.60 16.60
N ARG A 87 -8.74 6.53 16.86
CA ARG A 87 -7.89 5.86 15.85
C ARG A 87 -8.69 5.39 14.64
N GLY A 88 -9.82 4.73 14.88
CA GLY A 88 -10.66 4.19 13.81
C GLY A 88 -11.34 5.29 12.98
N GLY A 89 -11.72 6.40 13.64
CA GLY A 89 -12.24 7.58 12.97
C GLY A 89 -11.18 8.30 12.12
N ILE A 90 -9.98 8.51 12.66
CA ILE A 90 -8.84 9.10 11.94
C ILE A 90 -8.50 8.32 10.67
N MET A 91 -8.43 6.99 10.73
CA MET A 91 -8.11 6.17 9.56
C MET A 91 -9.14 6.36 8.42
N ARG A 92 -10.44 6.39 8.75
CA ARG A 92 -11.51 6.58 7.75
C ARG A 92 -11.50 7.98 7.17
N LEU A 93 -11.34 9.00 8.00
CA LEU A 93 -11.27 10.40 7.55
C LEU A 93 -10.03 10.64 6.67
N ARG A 94 -8.87 10.08 7.03
CA ARG A 94 -7.67 10.14 6.19
C ARG A 94 -7.89 9.49 4.83
N ARG A 95 -8.57 8.34 4.79
CA ARG A 95 -8.90 7.66 3.53
C ARG A 95 -9.85 8.50 2.68
N ALA A 96 -10.90 9.06 3.25
CA ALA A 96 -11.83 9.95 2.55
C ALA A 96 -11.11 11.17 1.94
N LEU A 97 -10.24 11.81 2.73
CA LEU A 97 -9.40 12.93 2.28
C LEU A 97 -8.41 12.55 1.18
N LEU A 98 -7.94 11.30 1.16
CA LEU A 98 -7.04 10.83 0.11
C LEU A 98 -7.80 10.67 -1.22
N ILE A 99 -9.01 10.10 -1.18
CA ILE A 99 -9.86 9.96 -2.37
C ILE A 99 -10.21 11.33 -2.95
N LEU A 100 -10.72 12.26 -2.14
CA LEU A 100 -11.08 13.62 -2.61
C LEU A 100 -9.91 14.34 -3.29
N ARG A 101 -8.70 14.22 -2.74
CA ARG A 101 -7.51 14.86 -3.32
C ARG A 101 -7.01 14.22 -4.61
N HIS A 102 -7.33 12.95 -4.84
CA HIS A 102 -7.01 12.27 -6.08
C HIS A 102 -8.08 12.48 -7.16
N ASP A 103 -9.32 12.78 -6.75
CA ASP A 103 -10.41 13.15 -7.65
C ASP A 103 -10.37 14.63 -8.07
N ASP A 104 -9.64 15.48 -7.33
CA ASP A 104 -9.33 16.85 -7.75
C ASP A 104 -8.46 16.82 -9.03
N PRO A 105 -8.94 17.33 -10.19
CA PRO A 105 -8.09 17.47 -11.37
C PRO A 105 -6.87 18.32 -11.01
N PRO A 106 -5.66 18.00 -11.53
CA PRO A 106 -4.45 18.71 -11.15
C PRO A 106 -4.67 20.21 -11.38
N ALA A 107 -4.66 20.98 -10.30
CA ALA A 107 -4.77 22.42 -10.36
C ALA A 107 -3.68 22.90 -11.33
N SER A 108 -4.10 23.52 -12.43
CA SER A 108 -3.22 24.20 -13.38
C SER A 108 -2.40 25.21 -12.59
N ARG A 109 -1.18 24.83 -12.24
CA ARG A 109 -0.21 25.61 -11.48
C ARG A 109 0.90 26.02 -12.43
#